data_AF-A0AAE0UHN9-F1
#
_entry.id   AF-A0AAE0UHN9-F1
#
_cell.length_a   1.000
_cell.length_b   1.000
_cell.length_c   1.000
_cell.angle_alpha   90.00
_cell.angle_beta   90.00
_cell.angle_gamma   90.00
#
_symmetry.space_group_name_H-M   'P 1'
#
loop_
_entity.id
_entity.type
_entity.pdbx_description
1 polymer ?
#
loop_
_entity_poly.entity_id
_entity_poly.type
_entity_poly.pdbx_seq_one_letter_code
_entity_poly.pdbx_strand_id
1 'polypeptide(L)'
;MAVVVNPGLDRSGCGSAVSLDEGCAALTSALRSNPSHLRHLNLTWNNLGDSGKKLLSALKDDEHYKLQTLNNDCIVGNRRQKEQLLLLYKRHLSTTSNIQTPNSTIAKTKELSKDTRNKIVDLHQAGKTESAIGKQLGVKKSTVGAIIRKWKTYKTTDNLPRSGAPRKISPRGVKMITRTVSKNPRTTRGDLVNDLQRAGTKVTKTTISNTLRRQGLKSCSARRVPLLKPVHVRAHLKFAREHLDDPEEDWENVIWSDETKIELFGKNSTCHVWRRKNAELHPKNTIPTVKHGGGNIMLWDCFSAKGPGRLIRVKERMNGAMYREILSKNFLPSARALKMKCGWVFQHDNDPKHTARATKEWLCKKHFKVLEWPSQSPDLNPIENLWRELKIRVAQRQPQNITALEEIYMEEWAKLPATVCKNLVATYRKRLTSVIANKGYITKY
;
A
#
# COMPACT_ATOMS: atom_id res chain seq x y z
N MET A 1 25.13 6.45 -0.24
CA MET A 1 25.40 5.31 0.67
C MET A 1 26.85 5.47 1.10
N ALA A 2 27.14 5.66 2.39
CA ALA A 2 28.52 5.72 2.86
C ALA A 2 28.93 4.30 3.28
N VAL A 3 29.91 3.72 2.61
CA VAL A 3 30.51 2.45 3.03
C VAL A 3 31.73 2.82 3.87
N VAL A 4 31.64 2.60 5.18
CA VAL A 4 32.81 2.58 6.05
C VAL A 4 33.28 1.14 6.09
N VAL A 5 34.35 0.82 5.36
CA VAL A 5 35.05 -0.45 5.53
C VAL A 5 35.92 -0.31 6.77
N ASN A 6 35.68 -1.16 7.77
CA ASN A 6 36.49 -1.23 8.98
C ASN A 6 37.19 -2.59 8.94
N PRO A 7 38.48 -2.70 8.59
CA PRO A 7 39.21 -3.94 8.80
C PRO A 7 39.57 -3.99 10.29
N GLY A 8 39.03 -5.00 10.97
CA GLY A 8 39.36 -5.26 12.36
C GLY A 8 40.86 -5.45 12.55
N LEU A 9 41.37 -4.88 13.63
CA LEU A 9 42.58 -5.35 14.30
C LEU A 9 42.37 -6.84 14.65
N ASP A 10 43.02 -7.73 13.92
CA ASP A 10 43.25 -9.10 14.38
C ASP A 10 44.76 -9.31 14.58
N ARG A 11 45.14 -9.46 15.85
CA ARG A 11 46.40 -10.04 16.28
C ARG A 11 46.09 -11.41 16.91
N SER A 12 45.70 -12.41 16.11
CA SER A 12 45.96 -13.83 16.41
C SER A 12 45.48 -14.79 15.31
N GLY A 13 46.42 -15.30 14.51
CA GLY A 13 46.51 -16.71 14.11
C GLY A 13 45.41 -17.38 13.26
N CYS A 14 45.69 -17.45 11.95
CA CYS A 14 45.31 -18.47 10.95
C CYS A 14 44.08 -18.23 10.04
N GLY A 15 44.36 -18.02 8.74
CA GLY A 15 43.45 -18.32 7.62
C GLY A 15 43.16 -17.16 6.65
N SER A 16 44.06 -16.93 5.69
CA SER A 16 44.03 -15.94 4.57
C SER A 16 43.98 -14.45 4.96
N ALA A 17 45.15 -13.88 5.24
CA ALA A 17 45.33 -12.43 5.30
C ALA A 17 45.31 -11.87 3.86
N VAL A 18 44.20 -11.26 3.44
CA VAL A 18 44.17 -10.43 2.24
C VAL A 18 45.04 -9.21 2.53
N SER A 19 46.09 -9.01 1.75
CA SER A 19 46.95 -7.83 1.91
C SER A 19 46.11 -6.56 1.67
N LEU A 20 46.42 -5.47 2.36
CA LEU A 20 45.64 -4.23 2.25
C LEU A 20 45.62 -3.68 0.80
N ASP A 21 46.63 -4.02 0.01
CA ASP A 21 46.75 -3.71 -1.41
C ASP A 21 45.78 -4.54 -2.27
N GLU A 22 45.60 -5.83 -1.96
CA GLU A 22 44.54 -6.66 -2.57
C GLU A 22 43.14 -6.16 -2.23
N GLY A 23 42.94 -5.65 -1.01
CA GLY A 23 41.69 -5.01 -0.61
C GLY A 23 41.38 -3.76 -1.45
N CYS A 24 42.39 -2.95 -1.76
CA CYS A 24 42.24 -1.79 -2.65
C CYS A 24 41.99 -2.22 -4.11
N ALA A 25 42.70 -3.24 -4.61
CA ALA A 25 42.50 -3.77 -5.95
C ALA A 25 41.10 -4.38 -6.15
N ALA A 26 40.62 -5.14 -5.16
CA ALA A 26 39.26 -5.70 -5.16
C ALA A 26 38.19 -4.60 -5.13
N LEU A 27 38.39 -3.55 -4.32
CA LEU A 27 37.50 -2.39 -4.29
C LEU A 27 37.48 -1.67 -5.65
N THR A 28 38.63 -1.39 -6.25
CA THR A 28 38.73 -0.76 -7.56
C THR A 28 38.04 -1.60 -8.66
N SER A 29 38.24 -2.92 -8.65
CA SER A 29 37.59 -3.84 -9.60
C SER A 29 36.06 -3.88 -9.42
N ALA A 30 35.58 -3.91 -8.17
CA ALA A 30 34.15 -3.88 -7.85
C ALA A 30 33.50 -2.55 -8.29
N LEU A 31 34.21 -1.44 -8.15
CA LEU A 31 33.72 -0.13 -8.57
C LEU A 31 33.69 0.00 -10.11
N ARG A 32 34.69 -0.51 -10.84
CA ARG A 32 34.69 -0.52 -12.31
C ARG A 32 33.65 -1.44 -12.93
N SER A 33 33.46 -2.64 -12.38
CA SER A 33 32.51 -3.64 -12.90
C SER A 33 31.05 -3.28 -12.66
N ASN A 34 30.75 -2.36 -11.75
CA ASN A 34 29.39 -1.90 -11.48
C ASN A 34 29.39 -0.40 -11.14
N PRO A 35 29.31 0.50 -12.16
CA PRO A 35 29.37 1.95 -11.96
C PRO A 35 28.14 2.44 -11.19
N SER A 36 28.21 2.34 -9.87
CA SER A 36 27.15 2.71 -8.95
C SER A 36 26.95 4.23 -8.92
N HIS A 37 25.79 4.71 -8.43
CA HIS A 37 25.53 6.15 -8.19
C HIS A 37 26.37 6.74 -7.02
N LEU A 38 27.48 6.10 -6.64
CA LEU A 38 28.33 6.53 -5.53
C LEU A 38 29.08 7.81 -5.94
N ARG A 39 28.64 8.95 -5.39
CA ARG A 39 29.24 10.26 -5.66
C ARG A 39 30.33 10.66 -4.66
N HIS A 40 30.36 10.06 -3.47
CA HIS A 40 31.32 10.40 -2.42
C HIS A 40 31.86 9.14 -1.73
N LEU A 41 33.19 9.01 -1.66
CA LEU A 41 33.90 7.94 -0.97
C LEU A 41 34.92 8.55 -0.01
N ASN A 42 34.83 8.19 1.27
CA ASN A 42 35.76 8.66 2.30
C ASN A 42 36.46 7.45 2.93
N LEU A 43 37.77 7.37 2.71
CA LEU A 43 38.66 6.33 3.21
C LEU A 43 39.69 6.88 4.21
N THR A 44 39.52 8.13 4.67
CA THR A 44 40.37 8.73 5.72
C THR A 44 40.51 7.76 6.90
N TRP A 45 41.72 7.72 7.46
CA TRP A 45 42.11 6.85 8.59
C TRP A 45 42.38 5.37 8.27
N ASN A 46 42.35 4.95 7.00
CA ASN A 46 42.94 3.67 6.57
C ASN A 46 44.41 3.88 6.13
N ASN A 47 45.30 2.94 6.48
CA ASN A 47 46.70 3.03 6.07
C ASN A 47 46.94 2.45 4.67
N LEU A 48 46.38 3.09 3.63
CA LEU A 48 46.21 2.54 2.29
C LEU A 48 47.51 2.24 1.48
N GLY A 49 48.69 2.57 2.01
CA GLY A 49 49.95 2.52 1.25
C GLY A 49 49.97 3.45 0.03
N ASP A 50 51.13 3.66 -0.58
CA ASP A 50 51.25 4.52 -1.77
C ASP A 50 50.70 3.84 -3.04
N SER A 51 50.82 2.51 -3.12
CA SER A 51 50.23 1.65 -4.15
C SER A 51 48.70 1.72 -4.15
N GLY A 52 48.06 1.54 -2.99
CA GLY A 52 46.60 1.60 -2.84
C GLY A 52 46.04 3.00 -3.11
N LYS A 53 46.74 4.07 -2.69
CA LYS A 53 46.35 5.45 -3.02
C LYS A 53 46.36 5.72 -4.53
N LYS A 54 47.40 5.26 -5.23
CA LYS A 54 47.55 5.43 -6.69
C LYS A 54 46.46 4.70 -7.48
N LEU A 55 46.10 3.49 -7.05
CA LEU A 55 45.01 2.71 -7.66
C LEU A 55 43.64 3.38 -7.51
N LEU A 56 43.38 4.00 -6.37
CA LEU A 56 42.10 4.65 -6.08
C LEU A 56 42.00 6.06 -6.67
N SER A 57 43.10 6.79 -6.82
CA SER A 57 43.10 8.09 -7.51
C SER A 57 42.81 7.94 -9.00
N ALA A 58 43.29 6.86 -9.65
CA ALA A 58 43.04 6.57 -11.06
C ALA A 58 41.55 6.32 -11.41
N LEU A 59 40.68 6.12 -10.40
CA LEU A 59 39.23 6.03 -10.59
C LEU A 59 38.56 7.39 -10.82
N LYS A 60 39.22 8.51 -10.47
CA LYS A 60 38.70 9.86 -10.79
C LYS A 60 38.82 10.19 -12.27
N ASP A 61 39.77 9.57 -12.95
CA ASP A 61 40.10 9.83 -14.35
C ASP A 61 39.39 8.86 -15.31
N ASP A 62 38.51 7.99 -14.81
CA ASP A 62 37.77 6.97 -15.57
C ASP A 62 36.43 7.57 -16.08
N GLU A 63 36.26 7.69 -17.40
CA GLU A 63 35.10 8.35 -18.04
C GLU A 63 33.74 7.74 -17.69
N HIS A 64 33.71 6.46 -17.29
CA HIS A 64 32.49 5.75 -16.92
C HIS A 64 32.12 5.90 -15.44
N TYR A 65 32.92 6.62 -14.65
CA TYR A 65 32.78 6.71 -13.21
C TYR A 65 32.40 8.13 -12.73
N LYS A 66 31.37 8.24 -11.87
CA LYS A 66 30.75 9.53 -11.46
C LYS A 66 31.11 9.98 -10.05
N LEU A 67 32.32 9.65 -9.58
CA LEU A 67 32.76 10.00 -8.23
C LEU A 67 33.09 11.50 -8.16
N GLN A 68 32.31 12.26 -7.41
CA GLN A 68 32.50 13.71 -7.23
C GLN A 68 33.50 14.03 -6.11
N THR A 69 33.69 13.14 -5.14
CA THR A 69 34.65 13.35 -4.04
C THR A 69 35.26 12.03 -3.57
N LEU A 70 36.59 11.94 -3.59
CA LEU A 70 37.36 10.91 -2.91
C LEU A 70 38.22 11.59 -1.85
N ASN A 71 38.08 11.16 -0.59
CA ASN A 71 38.96 11.59 0.48
C ASN A 71 39.78 10.40 0.99
N ASN A 72 41.09 10.42 0.74
CA ASN A 72 42.05 9.39 1.10
C ASN A 72 43.22 9.96 1.93
N ASP A 73 43.04 11.15 2.52
CA ASP A 73 44.08 11.81 3.29
C ASP A 73 44.42 11.02 4.56
N CYS A 74 45.69 10.69 4.70
CA CYS A 74 46.22 10.10 5.94
C CYS A 74 46.35 11.22 6.98
N ILE A 75 45.33 11.41 7.81
CA ILE A 75 45.49 12.24 9.01
C ILE A 75 46.21 11.36 10.05
N VAL A 76 47.50 11.60 10.27
CA VAL A 76 48.22 11.04 11.43
C VAL A 76 47.76 11.82 12.67
N GLY A 77 46.55 11.51 13.14
CA GLY A 77 45.97 12.13 14.33
C GLY A 77 46.54 11.54 15.62
N ASN A 78 47.08 12.41 16.47
CA ASN A 78 47.68 12.03 17.75
C ASN A 78 46.67 11.30 18.67
N ARG A 79 47.19 10.35 19.47
CA ARG A 79 46.45 9.36 20.27
C ARG A 79 45.27 9.95 21.11
N ARG A 80 45.42 11.20 21.59
CA ARG A 80 44.39 11.95 22.35
C ARG A 80 43.12 12.30 21.55
N GLN A 81 43.22 12.61 20.26
CA GLN A 81 42.05 12.94 19.43
C GLN A 81 41.22 11.69 19.10
N LYS A 82 41.87 10.53 18.92
CA LYS A 82 41.20 9.23 18.76
C LYS A 82 40.42 8.83 20.02
N GLU A 83 40.97 9.09 21.20
CA GLU A 83 40.32 8.78 22.47
C GLU A 83 39.10 9.67 22.76
N GLN A 84 39.17 10.98 22.47
CA GLN A 84 38.03 11.91 22.63
C GLN A 84 36.85 11.55 21.72
N LEU A 85 37.12 11.13 20.48
CA LEU A 85 36.08 10.71 19.53
C LEU A 85 35.48 9.34 19.88
N LEU A 86 36.28 8.40 20.39
CA LEU A 86 35.78 7.12 20.90
C LEU A 86 34.86 7.32 22.12
N LEU A 87 35.15 8.32 22.96
CA LEU A 87 34.34 8.72 24.11
C LEU A 87 33.01 9.36 23.68
N LEU A 88 33.02 10.25 22.68
CA LEU A 88 31.81 10.83 22.09
C LEU A 88 30.91 9.77 21.45
N TYR A 89 31.49 8.78 20.78
CA TYR A 89 30.77 7.67 20.16
C TYR A 89 30.17 6.71 21.20
N LYS A 90 30.93 6.37 22.25
CA LYS A 90 30.45 5.54 23.39
C LYS A 90 29.33 6.23 24.17
N ARG A 91 29.39 7.55 24.34
CA ARG A 91 28.34 8.36 25.00
C ARG A 91 27.04 8.41 24.20
N HIS A 92 27.10 8.25 22.88
CA HIS A 92 25.91 8.21 22.02
C HIS A 92 25.20 6.85 22.04
N LEU A 93 25.92 5.77 22.39
CA LEU A 93 25.39 4.40 22.47
C LEU A 93 24.89 4.01 23.88
N SER A 94 25.17 4.80 24.93
CA SER A 94 24.91 4.43 26.32
C SER A 94 23.57 4.90 26.92
N THR A 95 22.62 5.40 26.12
CA THR A 95 21.27 5.79 26.61
C THR A 95 20.22 4.67 26.54
N THR A 96 20.65 3.40 26.55
CA THR A 96 19.77 2.24 26.81
C THR A 96 20.48 1.21 27.70
N SER A 97 20.10 1.23 28.98
CA SER A 97 20.07 0.12 29.95
C SER A 97 21.28 -0.83 30.07
N ASN A 98 22.13 -0.49 31.04
CA ASN A 98 22.63 -1.25 32.21
C ASN A 98 22.55 -2.81 32.31
N ILE A 99 23.69 -3.36 32.78
CA ILE A 99 24.00 -4.60 33.55
C ILE A 99 24.08 -5.97 32.83
N GLN A 100 25.31 -6.52 32.70
CA GLN A 100 25.73 -7.77 33.37
C GLN A 100 27.25 -8.06 33.28
N THR A 101 27.77 -8.56 34.39
CA THR A 101 29.13 -9.06 34.70
C THR A 101 29.53 -10.30 33.88
N PRO A 102 30.82 -10.71 33.85
CA PRO A 102 31.32 -11.66 32.87
C PRO A 102 30.95 -13.10 33.24
N ASN A 103 30.03 -13.68 32.49
CA ASN A 103 29.82 -15.13 32.46
C ASN A 103 30.57 -15.73 31.27
N SER A 104 31.47 -16.66 31.59
CA SER A 104 32.03 -17.69 30.71
C SER A 104 31.04 -18.09 29.60
N THR A 105 31.38 -17.79 28.34
CA THR A 105 30.55 -18.11 27.17
C THR A 105 30.86 -19.52 26.69
N ILE A 106 29.98 -20.47 27.01
CA ILE A 106 29.90 -21.74 26.29
C ILE A 106 29.48 -21.43 24.84
N ALA A 107 30.34 -21.74 23.87
CA ALA A 107 30.04 -21.60 22.45
C ALA A 107 28.76 -22.39 22.09
N LYS A 108 27.81 -21.74 21.39
CA LYS A 108 26.59 -22.40 20.91
C LYS A 108 26.95 -23.46 19.87
N THR A 109 26.56 -24.72 20.10
CA THR A 109 26.76 -25.83 19.17
C THR A 109 26.00 -25.60 17.86
N LYS A 110 26.71 -25.70 16.73
CA LYS A 110 26.14 -25.61 15.38
C LYS A 110 25.20 -26.80 15.11
N GLU A 111 23.98 -26.53 14.64
CA GLU A 111 23.03 -27.59 14.28
C GLU A 111 23.51 -28.39 13.06
N LEU A 112 23.18 -29.67 13.01
CA LEU A 112 23.49 -30.55 11.86
C LEU A 112 22.64 -30.20 10.63
N SER A 113 23.24 -30.29 9.44
CA SER A 113 22.53 -30.06 8.18
C SER A 113 21.39 -31.09 7.97
N LYS A 114 20.44 -30.76 7.10
CA LYS A 114 19.35 -31.68 6.72
C LYS A 114 19.91 -32.96 6.07
N ASP A 115 20.91 -32.83 5.21
CA ASP A 115 21.52 -33.97 4.50
C ASP A 115 22.21 -34.93 5.45
N THR A 116 22.92 -34.42 6.46
CA THR A 116 23.53 -35.27 7.48
C THR A 116 22.47 -35.97 8.33
N ARG A 117 21.34 -35.32 8.63
CA ARG A 117 20.22 -35.94 9.34
C ARG A 117 19.51 -37.01 8.52
N ASN A 118 19.38 -36.82 7.20
CA ASN A 118 18.84 -37.83 6.28
C ASN A 118 19.76 -39.05 6.22
N LYS A 119 21.06 -38.85 5.98
CA LYS A 119 22.05 -39.95 5.97
C LYS A 119 22.05 -40.77 7.25
N ILE A 120 21.83 -40.15 8.41
CA ILE A 120 21.69 -40.86 9.69
C ILE A 120 20.47 -41.79 9.69
N VAL A 121 19.34 -41.33 9.16
CA VAL A 121 18.12 -42.15 9.07
C VAL A 121 18.29 -43.27 8.04
N ASP A 122 18.88 -42.99 6.88
CA ASP A 122 19.11 -43.99 5.83
C ASP A 122 20.02 -45.12 6.32
N LEU A 123 21.13 -44.78 7.01
CA LEU A 123 22.04 -45.77 7.58
C LEU A 123 21.40 -46.55 8.73
N HIS A 124 20.46 -45.95 9.48
CA HIS A 124 19.69 -46.66 10.50
C HIS A 124 18.70 -47.65 9.89
N GLN A 125 18.01 -47.27 8.80
CA GLN A 125 17.12 -48.16 8.05
C GLN A 125 17.89 -49.32 7.41
N ALA A 126 19.13 -49.08 6.97
CA ALA A 126 20.05 -50.12 6.49
C ALA A 126 20.63 -51.03 7.59
N GLY A 127 20.12 -50.94 8.83
CA GLY A 127 20.48 -51.83 9.94
C GLY A 127 21.78 -51.50 10.66
N LYS A 128 22.44 -50.36 10.37
CA LYS A 128 23.66 -49.98 11.08
C LYS A 128 23.38 -49.54 12.52
N THR A 129 24.29 -49.89 13.43
CA THR A 129 24.21 -49.48 14.84
C THR A 129 24.51 -47.99 15.00
N GLU A 130 23.92 -47.34 16.01
CA GLU A 130 24.09 -45.89 16.25
C GLU A 130 25.55 -45.48 16.43
N SER A 131 26.37 -46.37 16.99
CA SER A 131 27.81 -46.16 17.18
C SER A 131 28.56 -46.15 15.84
N ALA A 132 28.23 -47.10 14.95
CA ALA A 132 28.83 -47.19 13.61
C ALA A 132 28.45 -45.98 12.75
N ILE A 133 27.20 -45.54 12.82
CA ILE A 133 26.70 -44.33 12.13
C ILE A 133 27.44 -43.09 12.63
N GLY A 134 27.60 -42.96 13.96
CA GLY A 134 28.32 -41.84 14.56
C GLY A 134 29.78 -41.77 14.12
N LYS A 135 30.49 -42.92 14.09
CA LYS A 135 31.88 -43.01 13.62
C LYS A 135 32.01 -42.70 12.13
N GLN A 136 31.07 -43.17 11.30
CA GLN A 136 31.09 -42.93 9.85
C GLN A 136 30.85 -41.46 9.48
N LEU A 137 29.98 -40.76 10.22
CA LEU A 137 29.56 -39.38 9.90
C LEU A 137 30.24 -38.30 10.75
N GLY A 138 31.13 -38.67 11.68
CA GLY A 138 31.78 -37.73 12.59
C GLY A 138 30.81 -37.07 13.59
N VAL A 139 29.71 -37.74 13.93
CA VAL A 139 28.65 -37.23 14.81
C VAL A 139 28.62 -38.03 16.11
N LYS A 140 28.44 -37.36 17.25
CA LYS A 140 28.31 -38.03 18.56
C LYS A 140 27.15 -39.03 18.54
N LYS A 141 27.36 -40.24 19.10
CA LYS A 141 26.33 -41.30 19.22
C LYS A 141 25.02 -40.78 19.82
N SER A 142 25.09 -39.92 20.84
CA SER A 142 23.91 -39.32 21.48
C SER A 142 23.08 -38.47 20.53
N THR A 143 23.72 -37.75 19.61
CA THR A 143 23.04 -36.94 18.58
C THR A 143 22.40 -37.84 17.51
N VAL A 144 23.08 -38.91 17.09
CA VAL A 144 22.53 -39.94 16.20
C VAL A 144 21.27 -40.55 16.81
N GLY A 145 21.34 -41.01 18.07
CA GLY A 145 20.20 -41.56 18.79
C GLY A 145 19.06 -40.55 19.02
N ALA A 146 19.35 -39.26 19.22
CA ALA A 146 18.32 -38.22 19.31
C ALA A 146 17.59 -38.01 17.97
N ILE A 147 18.31 -38.02 16.84
CA ILE A 147 17.72 -37.90 15.50
C ILE A 147 16.87 -39.13 15.18
N ILE A 148 17.36 -40.34 15.47
CA ILE A 148 16.62 -41.58 15.25
C ILE A 148 15.34 -41.63 16.08
N ARG A 149 15.39 -41.27 17.38
CA ARG A 149 14.19 -41.18 18.22
C ARG A 149 13.17 -40.19 17.67
N LYS A 150 13.61 -38.99 17.28
CA LYS A 150 12.75 -37.98 16.66
C LYS A 150 12.12 -38.50 15.36
N TRP A 151 12.90 -39.16 14.50
CA TRP A 151 12.39 -39.75 13.26
C TRP A 151 11.41 -40.89 13.53
N LYS A 152 11.67 -41.76 14.52
CA LYS A 152 10.72 -42.81 14.91
C LYS A 152 9.37 -42.25 15.37
N THR A 153 9.37 -41.16 16.13
CA THR A 153 8.15 -40.51 16.65
C THR A 153 7.41 -39.67 15.60
N TYR A 154 8.11 -38.78 14.91
CA TYR A 154 7.51 -37.75 14.04
C TYR A 154 7.67 -38.02 12.55
N LYS A 155 8.36 -39.10 12.17
CA LYS A 155 8.66 -39.50 10.78
C LYS A 155 9.31 -38.39 9.95
N THR A 156 10.05 -37.49 10.60
CA THR A 156 10.71 -36.36 9.95
C THR A 156 12.15 -36.16 10.44
N THR A 157 13.03 -35.80 9.51
CA THR A 157 14.40 -35.39 9.80
C THR A 157 14.51 -33.88 10.01
N ASP A 158 13.49 -33.10 9.61
CA ASP A 158 13.46 -31.65 9.72
C ASP A 158 13.47 -31.17 11.17
N ASN A 159 13.94 -29.94 11.38
CA ASN A 159 13.91 -29.36 12.72
C ASN A 159 12.47 -29.03 13.07
N LEU A 160 12.03 -29.52 14.22
CA LEU A 160 10.71 -29.15 14.74
C LEU A 160 10.72 -27.67 15.12
N PRO A 161 9.57 -26.97 15.00
CA PRO A 161 9.44 -25.62 15.52
C PRO A 161 9.86 -25.60 16.98
N ARG A 162 10.83 -24.75 17.32
CA ARG A 162 11.22 -24.58 18.71
C ARG A 162 10.05 -24.01 19.49
N SER A 163 9.83 -24.50 20.70
CA SER A 163 8.87 -23.89 21.62
C SER A 163 9.25 -22.44 21.85
N GLY A 164 8.45 -21.53 21.29
CA GLY A 164 8.62 -20.09 21.50
C GLY A 164 8.26 -19.70 22.93
N ALA A 165 8.59 -18.47 23.30
CA ALA A 165 8.15 -17.91 24.58
C ALA A 165 6.61 -18.00 24.70
N PRO A 166 6.08 -18.32 25.90
CA PRO A 166 4.64 -18.31 26.14
C PRO A 166 4.02 -16.97 25.74
N ARG A 167 2.81 -17.03 25.17
CA ARG A 167 2.10 -15.82 24.76
C ARG A 167 1.60 -15.07 26.00
N LYS A 168 1.78 -13.75 26.01
CA LYS A 168 1.32 -12.89 27.12
C LYS A 168 -0.21 -12.85 27.27
N ILE A 169 -0.96 -13.03 26.18
CA ILE A 169 -2.43 -13.04 26.21
C ILE A 169 -2.89 -14.49 26.22
N SER A 170 -3.68 -14.86 27.22
CA SER A 170 -4.29 -16.18 27.32
C SER A 170 -5.30 -16.43 26.20
N PRO A 171 -5.62 -17.70 25.86
CA PRO A 171 -6.66 -18.01 24.87
C PRO A 171 -8.02 -17.35 25.19
N ARG A 172 -8.39 -17.25 26.48
CA ARG A 172 -9.59 -16.55 26.95
C ARG A 172 -9.51 -15.05 26.66
N GLY A 173 -8.36 -14.43 26.93
CA GLY A 173 -8.11 -13.02 26.60
C GLY A 173 -8.21 -12.75 25.10
N VAL A 174 -7.70 -13.66 24.26
CA VAL A 174 -7.84 -13.56 22.79
C VAL A 174 -9.31 -13.60 22.37
N LYS A 175 -10.10 -14.56 22.88
CA LYS A 175 -11.54 -14.65 22.58
C LYS A 175 -12.29 -13.38 23.00
N MET A 176 -11.96 -12.84 24.18
CA MET A 176 -12.55 -11.62 24.70
C MET A 176 -12.30 -10.43 23.76
N ILE A 177 -11.04 -10.15 23.41
CA ILE A 177 -10.73 -9.00 22.54
C ILE A 177 -11.31 -9.17 21.13
N THR A 178 -11.31 -10.39 20.58
CA THR A 178 -11.90 -10.66 19.26
C THR A 178 -13.41 -10.40 19.27
N ARG A 179 -14.11 -10.83 20.33
CA ARG A 179 -15.55 -10.57 20.50
C ARG A 179 -15.84 -9.08 20.66
N THR A 180 -15.06 -8.35 21.46
CA THR A 180 -15.23 -6.91 21.65
C THR A 180 -15.09 -6.16 20.32
N VAL A 181 -14.04 -6.44 19.55
CA VAL A 181 -13.82 -5.82 18.22
C VAL A 181 -14.91 -6.22 17.22
N SER A 182 -15.39 -7.47 17.27
CA SER A 182 -16.47 -7.91 16.36
C SER A 182 -17.79 -7.20 16.65
N LYS A 183 -18.11 -6.96 17.93
CA LYS A 183 -19.32 -6.24 18.35
C LYS A 183 -19.21 -4.73 18.10
N ASN A 184 -18.04 -4.16 18.38
CA ASN A 184 -17.75 -2.75 18.18
C ASN A 184 -16.43 -2.57 17.42
N PRO A 185 -16.45 -2.54 16.07
CA PRO A 185 -15.24 -2.40 15.26
C PRO A 185 -14.48 -1.09 15.47
N ARG A 186 -15.08 -0.09 16.13
CA ARG A 186 -14.46 1.20 16.45
C ARG A 186 -13.66 1.20 17.75
N THR A 187 -13.69 0.10 18.52
CA THR A 187 -12.91 -0.03 19.75
C THR A 187 -11.42 0.19 19.48
N THR A 188 -10.78 1.05 20.28
CA THR A 188 -9.38 1.39 20.09
C THR A 188 -8.46 0.33 20.69
N ARG A 189 -7.20 0.31 20.26
CA ARG A 189 -6.16 -0.51 20.89
C ARG A 189 -5.95 -0.15 22.36
N GLY A 190 -6.20 1.11 22.74
CA GLY A 190 -6.08 1.57 24.12
C GLY A 190 -7.14 0.93 25.00
N ASP A 191 -8.39 0.92 24.54
CA ASP A 191 -9.51 0.30 25.25
C ASP A 191 -9.26 -1.18 25.50
N LEU A 192 -8.77 -1.91 24.48
CA LEU A 192 -8.43 -3.34 24.62
C LEU A 192 -7.28 -3.61 25.57
N VAL A 193 -6.30 -2.70 25.66
CA VAL A 193 -5.23 -2.77 26.66
C VAL A 193 -5.81 -2.59 28.05
N ASN A 194 -6.68 -1.61 28.24
CA ASN A 194 -7.32 -1.33 29.52
C ASN A 194 -8.21 -2.50 29.97
N ASP A 195 -8.99 -3.10 29.06
CA ASP A 195 -9.84 -4.25 29.35
C ASP A 195 -9.02 -5.47 29.78
N LEU A 196 -7.91 -5.76 29.09
CA LEU A 196 -7.01 -6.85 29.50
C LEU A 196 -6.29 -6.55 30.80
N GLN A 197 -5.93 -5.29 31.05
CA GLN A 197 -5.31 -4.88 32.30
C GLN A 197 -6.28 -5.04 33.48
N ARG A 198 -7.57 -4.70 33.32
CA ARG A 198 -8.63 -5.00 34.32
C ARG A 198 -8.77 -6.50 34.59
N ALA A 199 -8.57 -7.32 33.56
CA ALA A 199 -8.53 -8.78 33.68
C ALA A 199 -7.18 -9.33 34.18
N GLY A 200 -6.27 -8.49 34.68
CA GLY A 200 -4.99 -8.88 35.26
C GLY A 200 -3.85 -9.12 34.26
N THR A 201 -4.05 -8.82 32.96
CA THR A 201 -3.06 -9.06 31.91
C THR A 201 -2.51 -7.74 31.35
N LYS A 202 -1.27 -7.39 31.71
CA LYS A 202 -0.60 -6.18 31.20
C LYS A 202 0.04 -6.41 29.83
N VAL A 203 -0.43 -5.70 28.81
CA VAL A 203 0.07 -5.81 27.42
C VAL A 203 0.22 -4.46 26.73
N THR A 204 1.02 -4.43 25.67
CA THR A 204 1.22 -3.24 24.84
C THR A 204 0.24 -3.21 23.66
N LYS A 205 -0.02 -2.02 23.09
CA LYS A 205 -0.84 -1.83 21.87
C LYS A 205 -0.34 -2.68 20.68
N THR A 206 0.96 -2.89 20.58
CA THR A 206 1.58 -3.74 19.55
C THR A 206 1.22 -5.22 19.75
N THR A 207 1.18 -5.68 21.01
CA THR A 207 0.78 -7.06 21.35
C THR A 207 -0.67 -7.32 20.96
N ILE A 208 -1.57 -6.35 21.20
CA ILE A 208 -2.96 -6.41 20.72
C ILE A 208 -3.01 -6.50 19.20
N SER A 209 -2.30 -5.60 18.50
CA SER A 209 -2.31 -5.55 17.03
C SER A 209 -1.83 -6.85 16.40
N ASN A 210 -0.74 -7.43 16.91
CA ASN A 210 -0.23 -8.72 16.43
C ASN A 210 -1.20 -9.87 16.72
N THR A 211 -1.89 -9.81 17.85
CA THR A 211 -2.88 -10.82 18.23
C THR A 211 -4.12 -10.76 17.34
N LEU A 212 -4.67 -9.57 17.11
CA LEU A 212 -5.80 -9.37 16.19
C LEU A 212 -5.43 -9.76 14.75
N ARG A 213 -4.23 -9.41 14.26
CA ARG A 213 -3.76 -9.82 12.93
C ARG A 213 -3.70 -11.34 12.77
N ARG A 214 -3.25 -12.06 13.80
CA ARG A 214 -3.27 -13.55 13.81
C ARG A 214 -4.68 -14.14 13.83
N GLN A 215 -5.69 -13.36 14.19
CA GLN A 215 -7.11 -13.74 14.09
C GLN A 215 -7.75 -13.25 12.78
N GLY A 216 -6.96 -12.74 11.82
CA GLY A 216 -7.45 -12.21 10.55
C GLY A 216 -7.99 -10.78 10.62
N LEU A 217 -7.93 -10.13 11.78
CA LEU A 217 -8.43 -8.77 11.96
C LEU A 217 -7.33 -7.74 11.72
N LYS A 218 -7.57 -6.82 10.78
CA LYS A 218 -6.67 -5.71 10.46
C LYS A 218 -7.33 -4.37 10.78
N SER A 219 -6.54 -3.43 11.29
CA SER A 219 -6.97 -2.05 11.44
C SER A 219 -6.98 -1.38 10.07
N CYS A 220 -8.12 -0.83 9.68
CA CYS A 220 -8.30 -0.07 8.45
C CYS A 220 -9.05 1.22 8.74
N SER A 221 -8.89 2.23 7.87
CA SER A 221 -9.71 3.43 7.89
C SER A 221 -11.15 3.08 7.50
N ALA A 222 -12.12 3.56 8.26
CA ALA A 222 -13.53 3.40 7.93
C ALA A 222 -13.85 4.13 6.61
N ARG A 223 -14.60 3.49 5.72
CA ARG A 223 -15.06 4.12 4.47
C ARG A 223 -16.11 5.16 4.80
N ARG A 224 -16.04 6.31 4.13
CA ARG A 224 -17.11 7.32 4.16
C ARG A 224 -18.14 6.93 3.11
N VAL A 225 -19.38 6.72 3.54
CA VAL A 225 -20.49 6.31 2.69
C VAL A 225 -21.75 7.07 3.08
N PRO A 226 -22.67 7.36 2.14
CA PRO A 226 -23.98 7.93 2.46
C PRO A 226 -24.71 7.20 3.58
N LEU A 227 -25.45 7.96 4.40
CA LEU A 227 -26.25 7.41 5.48
C LEU A 227 -27.56 6.84 4.94
N LEU A 228 -27.65 5.52 4.79
CA LEU A 228 -28.85 4.84 4.34
C LEU A 228 -29.85 4.62 5.48
N LYS A 229 -31.11 5.06 5.26
CA LYS A 229 -32.25 4.69 6.10
C LYS A 229 -32.80 3.32 5.67
N PRO A 230 -33.57 2.60 6.51
CA PRO A 230 -34.16 1.30 6.15
C PRO A 230 -34.99 1.33 4.85
N VAL A 231 -35.66 2.45 4.56
CA VAL A 231 -36.40 2.64 3.30
C VAL A 231 -35.47 2.65 2.08
N HIS A 232 -34.30 3.27 2.16
CA HIS A 232 -33.32 3.27 1.07
C HIS A 232 -32.76 1.86 0.84
N VAL A 233 -32.46 1.12 1.92
CA VAL A 233 -31.98 -0.27 1.83
C VAL A 233 -33.00 -1.18 1.14
N ARG A 234 -34.30 -1.02 1.45
CA ARG A 234 -35.38 -1.76 0.78
C ARG A 234 -35.50 -1.38 -0.69
N ALA A 235 -35.43 -0.10 -1.03
CA ALA A 235 -35.48 0.36 -2.42
C ALA A 235 -34.28 -0.14 -3.23
N HIS A 236 -33.07 -0.13 -2.66
CA HIS A 236 -31.87 -0.74 -3.23
C HIS A 236 -32.06 -2.22 -3.56
N LEU A 237 -32.60 -2.99 -2.61
CA LEU A 237 -32.85 -4.42 -2.82
C LEU A 237 -33.94 -4.67 -3.86
N LYS A 238 -35.01 -3.86 -3.86
CA LYS A 238 -36.08 -3.93 -4.85
C LYS A 238 -35.50 -3.72 -6.25
N PHE A 239 -34.82 -2.60 -6.47
CA PHE A 239 -34.19 -2.27 -7.74
C PHE A 239 -33.24 -3.37 -8.22
N ALA A 240 -32.34 -3.84 -7.34
CA ALA A 240 -31.35 -4.84 -7.72
C ALA A 240 -31.95 -6.22 -8.05
N ARG A 241 -33.10 -6.57 -7.46
CA ARG A 241 -33.80 -7.84 -7.76
C ARG A 241 -34.61 -7.76 -9.03
N GLU A 242 -35.32 -6.66 -9.23
CA GLU A 242 -36.17 -6.46 -10.42
C GLU A 242 -35.35 -6.43 -11.70
N HIS A 243 -34.14 -5.85 -11.64
CA HIS A 243 -33.29 -5.68 -12.82
C HIS A 243 -32.15 -6.71 -12.90
N LEU A 244 -32.16 -7.77 -12.09
CA LEU A 244 -31.05 -8.75 -12.05
C LEU A 244 -30.98 -9.61 -13.31
N ASP A 245 -32.14 -9.90 -13.87
CA ASP A 245 -32.34 -10.78 -15.02
C ASP A 245 -32.54 -9.99 -16.33
N ASP A 246 -32.45 -8.66 -16.27
CA ASP A 246 -32.46 -7.80 -17.43
C ASP A 246 -31.27 -8.13 -18.35
N PRO A 247 -31.50 -8.25 -19.67
CA PRO A 247 -30.46 -8.54 -20.63
C PRO A 247 -29.42 -7.41 -20.71
N GLU A 248 -28.20 -7.74 -21.12
CA GLU A 248 -27.11 -6.75 -21.20
C GLU A 248 -27.43 -5.63 -22.22
N GLU A 249 -28.18 -5.96 -23.28
CA GLU A 249 -28.61 -5.03 -24.32
C GLU A 249 -29.50 -3.90 -23.78
N ASP A 250 -30.28 -4.16 -22.74
CA ASP A 250 -31.14 -3.14 -22.13
C ASP A 250 -30.28 -2.09 -21.42
N TRP A 251 -29.23 -2.54 -20.71
CA TRP A 251 -28.25 -1.65 -20.08
C TRP A 251 -27.40 -0.88 -21.09
N GLU A 252 -27.07 -1.48 -22.24
CA GLU A 252 -26.40 -0.77 -23.33
C GLU A 252 -27.23 0.39 -23.89
N ASN A 253 -28.56 0.32 -23.77
CA ASN A 253 -29.49 1.34 -24.21
C ASN A 253 -29.83 2.39 -23.12
N VAL A 254 -29.21 2.29 -21.94
CA VAL A 254 -29.31 3.30 -20.88
C VAL A 254 -28.30 4.41 -21.10
N ILE A 255 -28.76 5.66 -20.92
CA ILE A 255 -27.92 6.84 -20.86
C ILE A 255 -27.88 7.30 -19.40
N TRP A 256 -26.71 7.14 -18.79
CA TRP A 256 -26.42 7.53 -17.41
C TRP A 256 -26.08 9.00 -17.35
N SER A 257 -26.54 9.73 -16.34
CA SER A 257 -26.19 11.13 -16.15
C SER A 257 -25.95 11.45 -14.68
N ASP A 258 -25.12 12.46 -14.44
CA ASP A 258 -24.86 12.97 -13.09
C ASP A 258 -24.13 14.32 -13.12
N GLU A 259 -24.13 14.99 -11.97
CA GLU A 259 -23.35 16.20 -11.72
C GLU A 259 -22.20 15.94 -10.76
N THR A 260 -20.98 16.33 -11.16
CA THR A 260 -19.84 16.31 -10.24
C THR A 260 -19.36 17.72 -9.90
N LYS A 261 -19.17 17.96 -8.61
CA LYS A 261 -18.39 19.10 -8.13
C LYS A 261 -16.92 18.75 -8.13
N ILE A 262 -16.10 19.62 -8.70
CA ILE A 262 -14.65 19.48 -8.74
C ILE A 262 -14.02 20.71 -8.10
N GLU A 263 -13.11 20.48 -7.17
CA GLU A 263 -12.34 21.51 -6.49
C GLU A 263 -10.97 21.66 -7.17
N LEU A 264 -10.56 22.89 -7.50
CA LEU A 264 -9.22 23.16 -8.04
C LEU A 264 -8.14 22.77 -7.03
N PHE A 265 -8.32 23.20 -5.78
CA PHE A 265 -7.52 22.78 -4.63
C PHE A 265 -8.28 21.73 -3.83
N GLY A 266 -8.51 20.57 -4.44
CA GLY A 266 -9.14 19.45 -3.76
C GLY A 266 -8.34 19.00 -2.55
N LYS A 267 -9.04 18.56 -1.49
CA LYS A 267 -8.42 17.84 -0.38
C LYS A 267 -7.84 16.52 -0.90
N ASN A 268 -6.60 16.54 -1.40
CA ASN A 268 -5.76 15.36 -1.58
C ASN A 268 -5.48 14.79 -0.18
N SER A 269 -6.47 14.07 0.34
CA SER A 269 -6.62 13.76 1.75
C SER A 269 -5.58 12.80 2.33
N THR A 270 -4.52 12.48 1.58
CA THR A 270 -3.26 11.93 2.10
C THR A 270 -2.21 11.93 0.98
N CYS A 271 -1.43 13.01 0.84
CA CYS A 271 -0.19 12.94 0.07
C CYS A 271 0.93 12.46 0.99
N HIS A 272 1.56 11.34 0.64
CA HIS A 272 2.75 10.88 1.36
C HIS A 272 3.98 11.57 0.78
N VAL A 273 4.68 12.34 1.61
CA VAL A 273 5.93 12.99 1.25
C VAL A 273 7.11 12.29 1.94
N TRP A 274 8.13 11.94 1.17
CA TRP A 274 9.42 11.53 1.70
C TRP A 274 10.23 12.77 2.06
N ARG A 275 10.49 13.00 3.35
CA ARG A 275 11.24 14.18 3.83
C ARG A 275 12.24 13.80 4.92
N ARG A 276 13.33 14.57 5.00
CA ARG A 276 14.28 14.49 6.13
C ARG A 276 13.64 15.06 7.39
N LYS A 277 14.19 14.71 8.56
CA LYS A 277 13.79 15.27 9.85
C LYS A 277 13.87 16.82 9.77
N ASN A 278 12.86 17.51 10.31
CA ASN A 278 12.70 18.97 10.30
C ASN A 278 12.40 19.64 8.93
N ALA A 279 12.26 18.88 7.83
CA ALA A 279 11.90 19.46 6.52
C ALA A 279 10.38 19.59 6.30
N GLU A 280 9.57 19.14 7.24
CA GLU A 280 8.61 20.07 7.85
C GLU A 280 7.67 20.84 6.94
N LEU A 281 7.87 22.14 7.06
CA LEU A 281 7.11 23.23 6.50
C LEU A 281 7.64 23.67 5.14
N HIS A 282 8.64 22.97 4.59
CA HIS A 282 9.19 23.32 3.29
C HIS A 282 8.08 23.24 2.22
N PRO A 283 7.91 24.23 1.32
CA PRO A 283 6.83 24.27 0.34
C PRO A 283 6.67 23.00 -0.50
N LYS A 284 7.78 22.33 -0.86
CA LYS A 284 7.77 21.02 -1.57
C LYS A 284 7.19 19.86 -0.74
N ASN A 285 7.13 20.01 0.57
CA ASN A 285 6.66 19.01 1.53
C ASN A 285 5.32 19.37 2.16
N THR A 286 4.76 20.53 1.81
CA THR A 286 3.46 21.00 2.26
C THR A 286 2.49 21.04 1.08
N ILE A 287 1.21 20.86 1.38
CA ILE A 287 0.15 21.11 0.41
C ILE A 287 -0.44 22.47 0.79
N PRO A 288 -0.35 23.50 -0.05
CA PRO A 288 -0.94 24.79 0.26
C PRO A 288 -2.46 24.63 0.43
N THR A 289 -2.98 25.11 1.56
CA THR A 289 -4.41 25.11 1.86
C THR A 289 -4.95 26.53 1.81
N VAL A 290 -5.99 26.76 1.03
CA VAL A 290 -6.71 28.04 1.01
C VAL A 290 -7.81 28.04 2.07
N LYS A 291 -7.90 29.13 2.88
CA LYS A 291 -8.92 29.24 3.95
C LYS A 291 -10.34 29.32 3.40
N HIS A 292 -10.52 30.01 2.26
CA HIS A 292 -11.76 30.08 1.49
C HIS A 292 -11.42 30.20 -0.01
N GLY A 293 -12.30 29.74 -0.90
CA GLY A 293 -12.26 30.23 -2.28
C GLY A 293 -11.21 29.64 -3.22
N GLY A 294 -10.81 28.38 -3.04
CA GLY A 294 -9.97 27.69 -4.04
C GLY A 294 -10.61 27.54 -5.43
N GLY A 295 -11.88 27.92 -5.59
CA GLY A 295 -12.62 27.70 -6.83
C GLY A 295 -13.13 26.28 -6.95
N ASN A 296 -14.37 26.14 -7.39
CA ASN A 296 -14.90 24.86 -7.83
C ASN A 296 -15.66 25.06 -9.13
N ILE A 297 -15.72 24.01 -9.92
CA ILE A 297 -16.60 23.93 -11.07
C ILE A 297 -17.61 22.82 -10.82
N MET A 298 -18.84 23.05 -11.25
CA MET A 298 -19.87 22.03 -11.35
C MET A 298 -19.92 21.59 -12.81
N LEU A 299 -19.73 20.31 -13.06
CA LEU A 299 -19.85 19.74 -14.39
C LEU A 299 -21.07 18.83 -14.43
N TRP A 300 -21.79 18.87 -15.54
CA TRP A 300 -22.87 17.95 -15.86
C TRP A 300 -22.46 17.16 -17.11
N ASP A 301 -22.70 15.86 -17.09
CA ASP A 301 -22.54 15.03 -18.29
C ASP A 301 -23.45 13.81 -18.26
N CYS A 302 -23.45 13.11 -19.38
CA CYS A 302 -24.06 11.81 -19.56
C CYS A 302 -23.12 10.88 -20.34
N PHE A 303 -23.32 9.57 -20.21
CA PHE A 303 -22.62 8.59 -21.04
C PHE A 303 -23.49 7.36 -21.27
N SER A 304 -23.13 6.57 -22.29
CA SER A 304 -23.75 5.27 -22.57
C SER A 304 -22.66 4.23 -22.82
N ALA A 305 -23.04 2.96 -23.02
CA ALA A 305 -22.09 1.92 -23.45
C ALA A 305 -21.32 2.30 -24.74
N LYS A 306 -21.88 3.17 -25.59
CA LYS A 306 -21.28 3.61 -26.85
C LYS A 306 -20.21 4.69 -26.68
N GLY A 307 -20.12 5.32 -25.51
CA GLY A 307 -19.12 6.33 -25.23
C GLY A 307 -19.62 7.51 -24.38
N PRO A 308 -18.72 8.47 -24.13
CA PRO A 308 -19.02 9.69 -23.40
C PRO A 308 -19.96 10.61 -24.19
N GLY A 309 -20.86 11.28 -23.47
CA GLY A 309 -21.67 12.38 -23.99
C GLY A 309 -20.90 13.70 -24.00
N ARG A 310 -21.64 14.80 -24.13
CA ARG A 310 -21.08 16.15 -24.12
C ARG A 310 -20.97 16.67 -22.68
N LEU A 311 -19.76 17.03 -22.28
CA LEU A 311 -19.48 17.67 -21.00
C LEU A 311 -19.86 19.14 -21.03
N ILE A 312 -20.57 19.61 -20.01
CA ILE A 312 -20.85 21.04 -19.84
C ILE A 312 -20.53 21.54 -18.43
N ARG A 313 -20.08 22.79 -18.35
CA ARG A 313 -19.94 23.50 -17.08
C ARG A 313 -21.25 24.19 -16.72
N VAL A 314 -21.69 23.97 -15.49
CA VAL A 314 -22.83 24.65 -14.88
C VAL A 314 -22.28 25.81 -14.05
N LYS A 315 -22.48 27.04 -14.53
CA LYS A 315 -21.89 28.24 -13.92
C LYS A 315 -22.58 28.67 -12.63
N GLU A 316 -23.87 28.39 -12.49
CA GLU A 316 -24.69 28.81 -11.37
C GLU A 316 -25.28 27.61 -10.62
N ARG A 317 -25.96 27.87 -9.51
CA ARG A 317 -26.70 26.83 -8.79
C ARG A 317 -27.83 26.33 -9.69
N MET A 318 -27.71 25.08 -10.13
CA MET A 318 -28.69 24.46 -11.02
C MET A 318 -30.09 24.47 -10.41
N ASN A 319 -31.04 25.09 -11.10
CA ASN A 319 -32.47 25.01 -10.80
C ASN A 319 -33.18 24.09 -11.81
N GLY A 320 -34.46 23.79 -11.59
CA GLY A 320 -35.22 22.92 -12.48
C GLY A 320 -35.36 23.43 -13.92
N ALA A 321 -35.36 24.75 -14.14
CA ALA A 321 -35.44 25.32 -15.49
C ALA A 321 -34.13 25.16 -16.26
N MET A 322 -33.00 25.50 -15.61
CA MET A 322 -31.67 25.26 -16.15
C MET A 322 -31.45 23.77 -16.42
N TYR A 323 -31.93 22.89 -15.55
CA TYR A 323 -31.83 21.44 -15.76
C TYR A 323 -32.55 21.01 -17.06
N ARG A 324 -33.80 21.45 -17.28
CA ARG A 324 -34.53 21.17 -18.54
C ARG A 324 -33.81 21.74 -19.76
N GLU A 325 -33.20 22.92 -19.63
CA GLU A 325 -32.39 23.51 -20.69
C GLU A 325 -31.15 22.67 -21.01
N ILE A 326 -30.45 22.18 -19.98
CA ILE A 326 -29.32 21.25 -20.12
C ILE A 326 -29.76 19.97 -20.85
N LEU A 327 -30.88 19.39 -20.46
CA LEU A 327 -31.41 18.21 -21.14
C LEU A 327 -31.72 18.51 -22.62
N SER A 328 -32.28 19.68 -22.92
CA SER A 328 -32.62 20.06 -24.29
C SER A 328 -31.39 20.34 -25.15
N LYS A 329 -30.43 21.12 -24.63
CA LYS A 329 -29.28 21.65 -25.38
C LYS A 329 -28.08 20.72 -25.38
N ASN A 330 -28.00 19.81 -24.40
CA ASN A 330 -26.82 18.97 -24.22
C ASN A 330 -27.14 17.47 -24.28
N PHE A 331 -28.10 16.99 -23.48
CA PHE A 331 -28.43 15.56 -23.44
C PHE A 331 -28.97 15.06 -24.79
N LEU A 332 -30.00 15.71 -25.36
CA LEU A 332 -30.61 15.26 -26.62
C LEU A 332 -29.60 15.23 -27.78
N PRO A 333 -28.74 16.27 -27.99
CA PRO A 333 -27.66 16.18 -28.96
C PRO A 333 -26.64 15.08 -28.66
N SER A 334 -26.33 14.80 -27.38
CA SER A 334 -25.43 13.71 -26.99
C SER A 334 -26.01 12.34 -27.36
N ALA A 335 -27.29 12.10 -27.09
CA ALA A 335 -27.99 10.87 -27.45
C ALA A 335 -27.98 10.63 -28.98
N ARG A 336 -28.14 11.70 -29.77
CA ARG A 336 -28.04 11.65 -31.25
C ARG A 336 -26.62 11.36 -31.71
N ALA A 337 -25.62 12.03 -31.14
CA ALA A 337 -24.21 11.83 -31.48
C ALA A 337 -23.73 10.40 -31.18
N LEU A 338 -24.21 9.83 -30.07
CA LEU A 338 -23.96 8.44 -29.68
C LEU A 338 -24.74 7.42 -30.52
N LYS A 339 -25.62 7.86 -31.43
CA LYS A 339 -26.48 7.01 -32.27
C LYS A 339 -27.28 6.00 -31.43
N MET A 340 -27.91 6.46 -30.36
CA MET A 340 -28.70 5.59 -29.47
C MET A 340 -29.91 5.00 -30.19
N LYS A 341 -30.29 3.76 -29.85
CA LYS A 341 -31.45 3.08 -30.46
C LYS A 341 -32.74 3.76 -30.03
N CYS A 342 -33.79 3.64 -30.84
CA CYS A 342 -35.12 4.09 -30.43
C CYS A 342 -35.52 3.41 -29.10
N GLY A 343 -36.13 4.19 -28.21
CA GLY A 343 -36.55 3.69 -26.89
C GLY A 343 -35.43 3.59 -25.85
N TRP A 344 -34.33 4.33 -26.01
CA TRP A 344 -33.32 4.53 -24.96
C TRP A 344 -33.95 4.97 -23.64
N VAL A 345 -33.30 4.60 -22.55
CA VAL A 345 -33.74 4.90 -21.18
C VAL A 345 -32.79 5.92 -20.58
N PHE A 346 -33.34 6.95 -19.95
CA PHE A 346 -32.60 8.00 -19.27
C PHE A 346 -32.51 7.74 -17.78
N GLN A 347 -31.30 7.73 -17.24
CA GLN A 347 -31.07 7.65 -15.80
C GLN A 347 -30.61 9.01 -15.27
N HIS A 348 -31.28 9.45 -14.20
CA HIS A 348 -30.89 10.56 -13.33
C HIS A 348 -31.22 10.23 -11.87
N ASP A 349 -30.69 11.00 -10.92
CA ASP A 349 -30.98 10.80 -9.51
C ASP A 349 -32.33 11.42 -9.08
N ASN A 350 -32.71 11.17 -7.83
CA ASN A 350 -33.96 11.68 -7.25
C ASN A 350 -33.80 13.06 -6.58
N ASP A 351 -32.91 13.92 -7.08
CA ASP A 351 -32.83 15.30 -6.59
C ASP A 351 -34.20 16.00 -6.72
N PRO A 352 -34.62 16.82 -5.73
CA PRO A 352 -35.83 17.63 -5.82
C PRO A 352 -36.02 18.36 -7.17
N LYS A 353 -34.93 18.82 -7.81
CA LYS A 353 -35.00 19.51 -9.12
C LYS A 353 -35.42 18.58 -10.28
N HIS A 354 -35.11 17.29 -10.17
CA HIS A 354 -35.46 16.25 -11.14
C HIS A 354 -36.88 15.75 -10.95
N THR A 355 -37.28 15.62 -9.69
CA THR A 355 -38.61 15.10 -9.30
C THR A 355 -39.71 16.15 -9.28
N ALA A 356 -39.36 17.44 -9.43
CA ALA A 356 -40.32 18.54 -9.52
C ALA A 356 -41.38 18.30 -10.60
N ARG A 357 -42.64 18.66 -10.32
CA ARG A 357 -43.78 18.45 -11.23
C ARG A 357 -43.51 18.96 -12.65
N ALA A 358 -43.03 20.20 -12.77
CA ALA A 358 -42.70 20.81 -14.05
C ALA A 358 -41.62 20.05 -14.83
N THR A 359 -40.66 19.42 -14.14
CA THR A 359 -39.61 18.61 -14.78
C THR A 359 -40.19 17.28 -15.27
N LYS A 360 -41.02 16.61 -14.46
CA LYS A 360 -41.71 15.37 -14.86
C LYS A 360 -42.64 15.58 -16.06
N GLU A 361 -43.43 16.64 -16.04
CA GLU A 361 -44.32 17.02 -17.16
C GLU A 361 -43.52 17.29 -18.44
N TRP A 362 -42.39 17.99 -18.32
CA TRP A 362 -41.51 18.25 -19.46
C TRP A 362 -40.88 16.98 -20.02
N LEU A 363 -40.42 16.06 -19.17
CA LEU A 363 -39.86 14.77 -19.58
C LEU A 363 -40.91 13.93 -20.32
N CYS A 364 -42.15 13.90 -19.80
CA CYS A 364 -43.28 13.25 -20.45
C CYS A 364 -43.58 13.86 -21.82
N LYS A 365 -43.65 15.20 -21.90
CA LYS A 365 -43.86 15.94 -23.16
C LYS A 365 -42.76 15.71 -24.20
N LYS A 366 -41.53 15.43 -23.76
CA LYS A 366 -40.39 15.10 -24.62
C LYS A 366 -40.23 13.59 -24.86
N HIS A 367 -41.17 12.77 -24.39
CA HIS A 367 -41.18 11.32 -24.52
C HIS A 367 -39.94 10.62 -23.96
N PHE A 368 -39.38 11.13 -22.85
CA PHE A 368 -38.29 10.46 -22.14
C PHE A 368 -38.80 9.22 -21.41
N LYS A 369 -38.12 8.09 -21.59
CA LYS A 369 -38.27 6.92 -20.71
C LYS A 369 -37.28 7.08 -19.55
N VAL A 370 -37.77 7.30 -18.34
CA VAL A 370 -36.92 7.49 -17.16
C VAL A 370 -36.78 6.17 -16.40
N LEU A 371 -35.54 5.80 -16.04
CA LEU A 371 -35.26 4.63 -15.23
C LEU A 371 -35.72 4.86 -13.79
N GLU A 372 -36.42 3.88 -13.19
CA GLU A 372 -36.72 3.93 -11.74
C GLU A 372 -35.41 3.87 -10.97
N TRP A 373 -35.14 4.87 -10.13
CA TRP A 373 -33.87 4.98 -9.44
C TRP A 373 -34.04 4.98 -7.92
N PRO A 374 -33.28 4.15 -7.16
CA PRO A 374 -33.26 4.25 -5.72
C PRO A 374 -32.52 5.52 -5.25
N SER A 375 -32.98 6.12 -4.15
CA SER A 375 -32.32 7.30 -3.58
C SER A 375 -31.03 6.92 -2.84
N GLN A 376 -30.04 7.83 -2.87
CA GLN A 376 -28.72 7.67 -2.22
C GLN A 376 -27.91 6.47 -2.72
N SER A 377 -27.91 6.31 -4.04
CA SER A 377 -27.38 5.12 -4.73
C SER A 377 -26.23 5.41 -5.69
N PRO A 378 -25.18 6.15 -5.27
CA PRO A 378 -24.07 6.48 -6.17
C PRO A 378 -23.29 5.24 -6.62
N ASP A 379 -23.24 4.19 -5.80
CA ASP A 379 -22.54 2.94 -6.15
C ASP A 379 -23.21 2.16 -7.30
N LEU A 380 -24.50 2.42 -7.52
CA LEU A 380 -25.25 1.91 -8.67
C LEU A 380 -25.04 2.75 -9.93
N ASN A 381 -24.61 4.02 -9.84
CA ASN A 381 -24.42 4.86 -11.03
C ASN A 381 -23.00 4.68 -11.59
N PRO A 382 -22.80 4.09 -12.78
CA PRO A 382 -21.47 3.81 -13.31
C PRO A 382 -20.70 5.08 -13.72
N ILE A 383 -21.38 6.23 -13.87
CA ILE A 383 -20.72 7.50 -14.18
C ILE A 383 -19.78 7.96 -13.05
N GLU A 384 -20.03 7.54 -11.81
CA GLU A 384 -19.17 7.82 -10.66
C GLU A 384 -17.77 7.22 -10.84
N ASN A 385 -17.67 6.10 -11.55
CA ASN A 385 -16.37 5.50 -11.88
C ASN A 385 -15.64 6.33 -12.94
N LEU A 386 -16.35 6.91 -13.90
CA LEU A 386 -15.79 7.84 -14.87
C LEU A 386 -15.33 9.13 -14.19
N TRP A 387 -16.13 9.68 -13.28
CA TRP A 387 -15.73 10.84 -12.48
C TRP A 387 -14.49 10.59 -11.64
N ARG A 388 -14.39 9.41 -11.04
CA ARG A 388 -13.20 9.03 -10.28
C ARG A 388 -11.96 8.95 -11.18
N GLU A 389 -12.06 8.30 -12.33
CA GLU A 389 -10.96 8.18 -13.29
C GLU A 389 -10.51 9.56 -13.79
N LEU A 390 -11.48 10.41 -14.15
CA LEU A 390 -11.22 11.76 -14.61
C LEU A 390 -10.53 12.60 -13.53
N LYS A 391 -11.00 12.55 -12.28
CA LYS A 391 -10.36 13.22 -11.14
C LYS A 391 -8.90 12.80 -10.97
N ILE A 392 -8.58 11.52 -11.19
CA ILE A 392 -7.20 11.01 -11.12
C ILE A 392 -6.35 11.61 -12.26
N ARG A 393 -6.83 11.56 -13.50
CA ARG A 393 -6.10 12.11 -14.67
C ARG A 393 -5.87 13.60 -14.56
N VAL A 394 -6.89 14.35 -14.15
CA VAL A 394 -6.78 15.80 -14.01
C VAL A 394 -5.84 16.17 -12.85
N ALA A 395 -5.87 15.42 -11.74
CA ALA A 395 -4.93 15.64 -10.65
C ALA A 395 -3.46 15.44 -11.07
N GLN A 396 -3.18 14.53 -12.02
CA GLN A 396 -1.84 14.34 -12.56
C GLN A 396 -1.35 15.56 -13.38
N ARG A 397 -2.27 16.28 -14.03
CA ARG A 397 -1.94 17.48 -14.84
C ARG A 397 -1.80 18.77 -14.02
N GLN A 398 -2.15 18.74 -12.73
CA GLN A 398 -1.95 19.86 -11.78
C GLN A 398 -2.46 21.21 -12.29
N PRO A 399 -3.78 21.36 -12.54
CA PRO A 399 -4.36 22.63 -12.97
C PRO A 399 -4.09 23.76 -11.96
N GLN A 400 -3.73 24.94 -12.47
CA GLN A 400 -3.34 26.10 -11.65
C GLN A 400 -4.48 27.11 -11.44
N ASN A 401 -5.52 27.07 -12.29
CA ASN A 401 -6.67 27.97 -12.22
C ASN A 401 -7.94 27.28 -12.71
N ILE A 402 -9.10 27.92 -12.51
CA ILE A 402 -10.43 27.36 -12.83
C ILE A 402 -10.62 27.13 -14.34
N THR A 403 -10.10 28.02 -15.18
CA THR A 403 -10.22 27.90 -16.65
C THR A 403 -9.41 26.72 -17.15
N ALA A 404 -8.15 26.62 -16.74
CA ALA A 404 -7.29 25.49 -17.04
C ALA A 404 -7.87 24.17 -16.50
N LEU A 405 -8.50 24.20 -15.31
CA LEU A 405 -9.21 23.05 -14.79
C LEU A 405 -10.34 22.62 -15.74
N GLU A 406 -11.20 23.54 -16.17
CA GLU A 406 -12.29 23.25 -17.11
C GLU A 406 -11.78 22.68 -18.44
N GLU A 407 -10.78 23.32 -19.06
CA GLU A 407 -10.18 22.88 -20.32
C GLU A 407 -9.58 21.48 -20.20
N ILE A 408 -8.81 21.22 -19.15
CA ILE A 408 -8.21 19.91 -18.90
C ILE A 408 -9.29 18.83 -18.69
N TYR A 409 -10.38 19.16 -17.98
CA TYR A 409 -11.51 18.23 -17.83
C TYR A 409 -12.18 17.91 -19.17
N MET A 410 -12.42 18.91 -20.01
CA MET A 410 -12.99 18.72 -21.35
C MET A 410 -12.08 17.88 -22.25
N GLU A 411 -10.77 18.14 -22.24
CA GLU A 411 -9.78 17.36 -23.00
C GLU A 411 -9.72 15.90 -22.53
N GLU A 412 -9.63 15.66 -21.22
CA GLU A 412 -9.52 14.31 -20.68
C GLU A 412 -10.81 13.51 -20.86
N TRP A 413 -11.97 14.18 -20.82
CA TRP A 413 -13.26 13.57 -21.12
C TRP A 413 -13.37 13.15 -22.59
N ALA A 414 -12.96 14.01 -23.52
CA ALA A 414 -12.96 13.68 -24.95
C ALA A 414 -12.00 12.53 -25.29
N LYS A 415 -10.94 12.33 -24.50
CA LYS A 415 -9.99 11.21 -24.64
C LYS A 415 -10.52 9.89 -24.07
N LEU A 416 -11.66 9.86 -23.38
CA LEU A 416 -12.19 8.63 -22.79
C LEU A 416 -12.57 7.63 -23.89
N PRO A 417 -11.94 6.44 -23.93
CA PRO A 417 -12.28 5.45 -24.94
C PRO A 417 -13.69 4.92 -24.73
N ALA A 418 -14.44 4.75 -25.82
CA ALA A 418 -15.76 4.11 -25.78
C ALA A 418 -15.72 2.70 -25.15
N THR A 419 -14.58 1.99 -25.27
CA THR A 419 -14.37 0.68 -24.65
C THR A 419 -14.44 0.71 -23.12
N VAL A 420 -13.99 1.80 -22.48
CA VAL A 420 -14.11 1.97 -21.03
C VAL A 420 -15.58 2.07 -20.63
N CYS A 421 -16.35 2.87 -21.38
CA CYS A 421 -17.79 3.04 -21.17
C CYS A 421 -18.54 1.71 -21.36
N LYS A 422 -18.25 1.00 -22.45
CA LYS A 422 -18.83 -0.33 -22.72
C LYS A 422 -18.56 -1.32 -21.59
N ASN A 423 -17.31 -1.41 -21.12
CA ASN A 423 -16.94 -2.35 -20.06
C ASN A 423 -17.61 -2.02 -18.72
N LEU A 424 -17.82 -0.74 -18.40
CA LEU A 424 -18.54 -0.33 -17.20
C LEU A 424 -20.01 -0.78 -17.23
N VAL A 425 -20.65 -0.72 -18.39
CA VAL A 425 -22.05 -1.13 -18.58
C VAL A 425 -22.17 -2.65 -18.70
N ALA A 426 -21.30 -3.33 -19.45
CA ALA A 426 -21.30 -4.78 -19.56
C ALA A 426 -21.12 -5.50 -18.21
N THR A 427 -20.44 -4.85 -17.25
CA THR A 427 -20.26 -5.39 -15.90
C THR A 427 -21.32 -4.92 -14.90
N TYR A 428 -22.39 -4.27 -15.35
CA TYR A 428 -23.41 -3.66 -14.49
C TYR A 428 -24.09 -4.68 -13.58
N ARG A 429 -24.39 -5.88 -14.10
CA ARG A 429 -24.97 -6.99 -13.31
C ARG A 429 -24.20 -7.29 -12.03
N LYS A 430 -22.87 -7.13 -12.03
CA LYS A 430 -22.03 -7.35 -10.84
C LYS A 430 -22.32 -6.36 -9.72
N ARG A 431 -22.78 -5.14 -10.03
CA ARG A 431 -23.23 -4.15 -9.03
C ARG A 431 -24.49 -4.66 -8.35
N LEU A 432 -25.48 -5.09 -9.14
CA LEU A 432 -26.75 -5.62 -8.63
C LEU A 432 -26.53 -6.86 -7.74
N THR A 433 -25.73 -7.82 -8.20
CA THR A 433 -25.35 -8.98 -7.39
C THR A 433 -24.66 -8.56 -6.08
N SER A 434 -23.80 -7.53 -6.13
CA SER A 434 -23.14 -7.02 -4.93
C SER A 434 -24.12 -6.34 -3.97
N VAL A 435 -25.16 -5.65 -4.45
CA VAL A 435 -26.21 -5.06 -3.61
C VAL A 435 -26.99 -6.16 -2.91
N ILE A 436 -27.38 -7.21 -3.63
CA ILE A 436 -28.11 -8.35 -3.08
C ILE A 436 -27.26 -9.07 -2.03
N ALA A 437 -26.00 -9.39 -2.35
CA ALA A 437 -25.06 -10.03 -1.44
C ALA A 437 -24.83 -9.18 -0.17
N ASN A 438 -24.83 -7.85 -0.31
CA ASN A 438 -24.68 -6.92 0.80
C ASN A 438 -26.03 -6.50 1.42
N LYS A 439 -27.12 -7.23 1.14
CA LYS A 439 -28.45 -7.00 1.74
C LYS A 439 -28.97 -5.57 1.60
N GLY A 440 -28.69 -4.91 0.47
CA GLY A 440 -29.14 -3.54 0.16
C GLY A 440 -28.23 -2.43 0.66
N TYR A 441 -27.20 -2.74 1.43
CA TYR A 441 -26.21 -1.75 1.85
C TYR A 441 -25.23 -1.41 0.72
N ILE A 442 -24.59 -0.25 0.84
CA ILE A 442 -23.63 0.30 -0.14
C ILE A 442 -22.54 -0.71 -0.47
N THR A 443 -22.29 -0.84 -1.76
CA THR A 443 -21.31 -1.78 -2.31
C THR A 443 -19.93 -1.14 -2.45
N LYS A 444 -18.99 -1.88 -3.05
CA LYS A 444 -17.62 -1.42 -3.29
C LYS A 444 -17.49 -0.44 -4.46
N TYR A 445 -18.57 -0.27 -5.23
CA TYR A 445 -18.54 0.32 -6.56
C TYR A 445 -18.53 1.85 -6.55
#